data_AF-A0A4Q0VFZ4-F1
#
_entry.id   AF-A0A4Q0VFZ4-F1
#
_cell.length_a   1.000
_cell.length_b   1.000
_cell.length_c   1.000
_cell.angle_alpha   90.00
_cell.angle_beta   90.00
_cell.angle_gamma   90.00
#
_symmetry.space_group_name_H-M   'P 1'
#
loop_
_entity.id
_entity.type
_entity.pdbx_description
1 polymer ?
#
loop_
_entity_poly.entity_id
_entity_poly.type
_entity_poly.pdbx_seq_one_letter_code
_entity_poly.pdbx_strand_id
1 'polypeptide(L)'
;MRDFCRTCNEFARILGAEILSTANNVCTVMFMRDIDAEILGRRTNSPLALMAMFSFESPDNQGRTLNLGETVILQDEINDFISILRENGILVTALHNHWLFEDPRLMYIHFESIDRPLDFARKVAEALRVLRDNC
;
A
#
# COMPACT_ATOMS: atom_id res chain seq x y z
N MET A 1 -12.19 12.69 -16.75
CA MET A 1 -12.99 11.59 -16.18
C MET A 1 -12.71 10.23 -16.83
N ARG A 2 -12.90 10.03 -18.14
CA ARG A 2 -12.55 8.74 -18.80
C ARG A 2 -11.08 8.32 -18.63
N ASP A 3 -10.17 9.29 -18.73
CA ASP A 3 -8.74 9.05 -18.56
C ASP A 3 -8.38 8.65 -17.12
N PHE A 4 -8.92 9.37 -16.14
CA PHE A 4 -8.78 9.05 -14.72
C PHE A 4 -9.22 7.62 -14.39
N CYS A 5 -10.39 7.19 -14.86
CA CYS A 5 -10.86 5.82 -14.64
C CYS A 5 -9.94 4.80 -15.30
N ARG A 6 -9.40 5.07 -16.49
CA ARG A 6 -8.43 4.19 -17.16
C ARG A 6 -7.15 4.07 -16.34
N THR A 7 -6.59 5.19 -15.89
CA THR A 7 -5.40 5.23 -15.03
C THR A 7 -5.64 4.48 -13.73
N CYS A 8 -6.81 4.64 -13.10
CA CYS A 8 -7.16 3.92 -11.87
C CYS A 8 -7.22 2.40 -12.08
N ASN A 9 -7.78 1.94 -13.21
CA ASN A 9 -7.76 0.51 -13.55
C ASN A 9 -6.35 -0.03 -13.77
N GLU A 10 -5.48 0.73 -14.43
CA GLU A 10 -4.09 0.31 -14.63
C GLU A 10 -3.28 0.34 -13.33
N PHE A 11 -3.53 1.33 -12.47
CA PHE A 11 -2.97 1.45 -11.13
C PHE A 11 -3.30 0.21 -10.28
N ALA A 12 -4.59 -0.15 -10.22
CA ALA A 12 -5.07 -1.36 -9.54
C ALA A 12 -4.38 -2.62 -10.08
N ARG A 13 -4.31 -2.75 -11.42
CA ARG A 13 -3.67 -3.90 -12.08
C ARG A 13 -2.17 -4.02 -11.76
N ILE A 14 -1.43 -2.91 -11.74
CA ILE A 14 0.02 -2.92 -11.44
C ILE A 14 0.26 -3.39 -10.00
N LEU A 15 -0.58 -2.96 -9.06
CA LEU A 15 -0.47 -3.29 -7.64
C LEU A 15 -1.10 -4.63 -7.27
N GLY A 16 -1.75 -5.33 -8.21
CA GLY A 16 -2.51 -6.55 -7.91
C GLY A 16 -3.68 -6.30 -6.95
N ALA A 17 -4.26 -5.10 -7.00
CA ALA A 17 -5.27 -4.61 -6.07
C ALA A 17 -6.64 -4.47 -6.72
N GLU A 18 -7.68 -4.42 -5.90
CA GLU A 18 -9.04 -4.09 -6.31
C GLU A 18 -9.34 -2.61 -6.08
N ILE A 19 -10.17 -2.00 -6.94
CA ILE A 19 -10.61 -0.61 -6.76
C ILE A 19 -11.63 -0.54 -5.63
N LEU A 20 -11.27 0.17 -4.56
CA LEU A 20 -12.16 0.42 -3.42
C LEU A 20 -13.09 1.61 -3.68
N SER A 21 -12.54 2.71 -4.21
CA SER A 21 -13.27 3.95 -4.45
C SER A 21 -12.63 4.79 -5.54
N THR A 22 -13.45 5.53 -6.27
CA THR A 22 -13.02 6.60 -7.19
C THR A 22 -13.71 7.93 -6.88
N ALA A 23 -14.20 8.10 -5.65
CA ALA A 23 -14.95 9.29 -5.24
C ALA A 23 -14.03 10.51 -5.09
N ASN A 24 -14.61 11.72 -5.28
CA ASN A 24 -13.91 13.00 -5.10
C ASN A 24 -12.59 13.14 -5.88
N ASN A 25 -12.48 12.47 -7.03
CA ASN A 25 -11.27 12.42 -7.86
C ASN A 25 -10.04 11.83 -7.14
N VAL A 26 -10.27 10.91 -6.21
CA VAL A 26 -9.24 10.08 -5.58
C VAL A 26 -9.47 8.64 -6.03
N CYS A 27 -8.44 7.99 -6.58
CA CYS A 27 -8.47 6.56 -6.85
C CYS A 27 -7.85 5.86 -5.64
N THR A 28 -8.61 5.00 -4.99
CA THR A 28 -8.15 4.19 -3.87
C THR A 28 -8.28 2.72 -4.25
N VAL A 29 -7.20 1.98 -4.10
CA VAL A 29 -7.15 0.53 -4.37
C VAL A 29 -6.61 -0.19 -3.14
N MET A 30 -7.01 -1.43 -2.95
CA MET A 30 -6.53 -2.24 -1.84
C MET A 30 -6.41 -3.71 -2.20
N PHE A 31 -5.61 -4.42 -1.42
CA PHE A 31 -5.68 -5.86 -1.30
C PHE A 31 -5.50 -6.26 0.17
N MET A 32 -5.86 -7.50 0.48
CA MET A 32 -5.64 -8.09 1.80
C MET A 32 -4.32 -8.85 1.81
N ARG A 33 -3.42 -8.52 2.73
CA ARG A 33 -2.21 -9.30 2.99
C ARG A 33 -2.63 -10.65 3.57
N ASP A 34 -2.02 -11.73 3.08
CA ASP A 34 -2.25 -13.07 3.60
C ASP A 34 -1.28 -13.34 4.75
N ILE A 35 -1.67 -12.93 5.95
CA ILE A 35 -0.89 -13.09 7.17
C ILE A 35 -1.72 -13.83 8.20
N ASP A 36 -1.07 -14.81 8.81
CA ASP A 36 -1.65 -15.75 9.75
C ASP A 36 -1.79 -15.14 11.16
N ALA A 37 -2.47 -14.01 11.27
CA ALA A 37 -2.49 -13.17 12.47
C ALA A 37 -3.62 -13.48 13.45
N GLU A 38 -3.30 -13.38 14.74
CA GLU A 38 -4.20 -13.46 15.87
C GLU A 38 -4.24 -12.16 16.67
N ILE A 39 -5.43 -11.76 17.10
CA ILE A 39 -5.66 -10.68 18.08
C ILE A 39 -6.53 -11.28 19.18
N LEU A 40 -6.10 -11.16 20.45
CA LEU A 40 -6.78 -11.79 21.60
C LEU A 40 -6.96 -13.31 21.43
N GLY A 41 -6.00 -14.00 20.81
CA GLY A 41 -6.06 -15.46 20.56
C GLY A 41 -7.15 -15.86 19.57
N ARG A 42 -7.49 -14.96 18.64
CA ARG A 42 -8.47 -15.18 17.57
C ARG A 42 -7.88 -14.76 16.24
N ARG A 43 -7.95 -15.66 15.27
CA ARG A 43 -7.59 -15.38 13.89
C ARG A 43 -8.39 -14.22 13.33
N THR A 44 -7.70 -13.28 12.66
CA THR A 44 -8.33 -12.12 12.02
C THR A 44 -8.10 -12.16 10.52
N ASN A 45 -9.17 -11.87 9.77
CA ASN A 45 -9.11 -11.54 8.34
C ASN A 45 -9.62 -10.11 8.10
N SER A 46 -9.65 -9.29 9.16
CA SER A 46 -10.23 -7.96 9.11
C SER A 46 -9.36 -7.01 8.30
N PRO A 47 -9.94 -6.19 7.40
CA PRO A 47 -9.24 -5.06 6.77
C PRO A 47 -8.63 -4.09 7.78
N LEU A 48 -9.14 -4.02 9.01
CA LEU A 48 -8.54 -3.21 10.08
C LEU A 48 -7.16 -3.72 10.53
N ALA A 49 -6.81 -4.96 10.21
CA ALA A 49 -5.55 -5.58 10.59
C ALA A 49 -4.64 -5.87 9.39
N LEU A 50 -5.21 -6.37 8.28
CA LEU A 50 -4.43 -7.01 7.21
C LEU A 50 -4.43 -6.24 5.87
N MET A 51 -4.90 -5.00 5.87
CA MET A 51 -5.02 -4.20 4.66
C MET A 51 -3.66 -3.71 4.13
N ALA A 52 -3.53 -3.73 2.80
CA ALA A 52 -2.64 -2.87 2.04
C ALA A 52 -3.51 -1.93 1.18
N MET A 53 -3.28 -0.62 1.26
CA MET A 53 -4.07 0.37 0.54
C MET A 53 -3.15 1.40 -0.12
N PHE A 54 -3.53 1.82 -1.32
CA PHE A 54 -2.79 2.81 -2.10
C PHE A 54 -3.76 3.77 -2.77
N SER A 55 -3.35 5.02 -2.91
CA SER A 55 -4.17 6.02 -3.58
C SER A 55 -3.36 7.01 -4.41
N PHE A 56 -4.07 7.65 -5.33
CA PHE A 56 -3.60 8.86 -5.97
C PHE A 56 -4.72 9.89 -6.09
N GLU A 57 -4.35 11.16 -5.90
CA GLU A 57 -5.21 12.34 -6.03
C GLU A 57 -5.35 12.80 -7.49
N SER A 58 -6.08 13.89 -7.72
CA SER A 58 -6.10 14.54 -9.04
C SER A 58 -4.71 15.02 -9.50
N PRO A 59 -4.37 14.90 -10.80
CA PRO A 59 -3.08 15.33 -11.30
C PRO A 59 -2.92 16.85 -11.35
N ASP A 60 -1.70 17.32 -11.11
CA ASP A 60 -1.26 18.68 -11.40
C ASP A 60 -1.11 18.93 -12.92
N ASN A 61 -0.74 20.15 -13.31
CA ASN A 61 -0.54 20.53 -14.72
C ASN A 61 0.59 19.73 -15.43
N GLN A 62 1.42 19.00 -14.69
CA GLN A 62 2.51 18.16 -15.20
C GLN A 62 2.14 16.66 -15.19
N GLY A 63 0.92 16.32 -14.76
CA GLY A 63 0.44 14.94 -14.66
C GLY A 63 0.90 14.20 -13.40
N ARG A 64 1.45 14.90 -12.40
CA ARG A 64 1.88 14.31 -11.12
C ARG A 64 0.78 14.40 -10.09
N THR A 65 0.73 13.44 -9.19
CA THR A 65 -0.30 13.29 -8.18
C THR A 65 0.35 13.21 -6.80
N LEU A 66 -0.39 13.60 -5.77
CA LEU A 66 -0.11 13.10 -4.43
C LEU A 66 -0.47 11.62 -4.41
N ASN A 67 0.52 10.78 -4.12
CA ASN A 67 0.35 9.33 -4.03
C ASN A 67 0.65 8.90 -2.59
N LEU A 68 -0.24 8.09 -2.04
CA LEU A 68 -0.13 7.55 -0.68
C LEU A 68 -0.16 6.04 -0.72
N GLY A 69 0.56 5.41 0.20
CA GLY A 69 0.49 3.99 0.43
C GLY A 69 0.62 3.65 1.90
N GLU A 70 -0.13 2.63 2.31
CA GLU A 70 0.01 1.98 3.60
C GLU A 70 -0.07 0.47 3.45
N THR A 71 0.64 -0.27 4.29
CA THR A 71 0.46 -1.72 4.38
C THR A 71 0.84 -2.23 5.75
N VAL A 72 0.16 -3.30 6.19
CA VAL A 72 0.67 -4.13 7.27
C VAL A 72 1.94 -4.85 6.80
N ILE A 73 2.93 -4.91 7.69
CA ILE A 73 4.26 -5.43 7.40
C ILE A 73 4.79 -6.22 8.60
N LEU A 74 5.45 -7.35 8.35
CA LEU A 74 6.12 -8.14 9.37
C LEU A 74 7.48 -7.51 9.72
N GLN A 75 7.95 -7.73 10.95
CA GLN A 75 9.15 -7.06 11.45
C GLN A 75 10.41 -7.31 10.60
N ASP A 76 10.53 -8.50 10.03
CA ASP A 76 11.66 -8.92 9.20
C ASP A 76 11.58 -8.40 7.76
N GLU A 77 10.43 -7.94 7.30
CA GLU A 77 10.22 -7.35 5.96
C GLU A 77 10.58 -5.85 5.93
N ILE A 78 10.62 -5.18 7.09
CA ILE A 78 10.66 -3.71 7.21
C ILE A 78 11.84 -3.09 6.47
N ASN A 79 13.06 -3.57 6.73
CA ASN A 79 14.26 -2.90 6.23
C ASN A 79 14.40 -3.04 4.71
N ASP A 80 14.09 -4.20 4.15
CA ASP A 80 14.15 -4.44 2.72
C ASP A 80 13.09 -3.61 1.99
N PHE A 81 11.87 -3.59 2.52
CA PHE A 81 10.78 -2.79 1.96
C PHE A 81 11.11 -1.28 1.98
N ILE A 82 11.57 -0.76 3.12
CA ILE A 82 11.99 0.65 3.25
C ILE A 82 13.15 0.98 2.30
N SER A 83 14.11 0.08 2.13
CA SER A 83 15.27 0.32 1.27
C SER A 83 14.84 0.50 -0.18
N ILE A 84 14.00 -0.40 -0.70
CA ILE A 84 13.50 -0.33 -2.09
C ILE A 84 12.65 0.94 -2.30
N LEU A 85 11.78 1.30 -1.35
CA LEU A 85 11.00 2.54 -1.44
C LEU A 85 11.92 3.76 -1.55
N ARG A 86 12.95 3.85 -0.70
CA ARG A 86 13.90 4.98 -0.68
C ARG A 86 14.75 5.06 -1.94
N GLU A 87 15.22 3.92 -2.45
CA GLU A 87 15.96 3.85 -3.72
C GLU A 87 15.10 4.35 -4.89
N ASN A 88 13.79 4.15 -4.83
CA ASN A 88 12.82 4.65 -5.82
C ASN A 88 12.34 6.10 -5.57
N GLY A 89 12.91 6.79 -4.56
CA GLY A 89 12.57 8.17 -4.22
C GLY A 89 11.22 8.33 -3.52
N ILE A 90 10.67 7.26 -2.94
CA ILE A 90 9.44 7.29 -2.13
C ILE A 90 9.79 7.57 -0.68
N LEU A 91 9.10 8.53 -0.06
CA LEU A 91 9.33 8.93 1.31
C LEU A 91 8.57 7.99 2.26
N VAL A 92 9.27 7.41 3.23
CA VAL A 92 8.66 6.66 4.33
C VAL A 92 8.43 7.62 5.49
N THR A 93 7.18 7.81 5.90
CA THR A 93 6.78 8.85 6.86
C THR A 93 6.42 8.31 8.23
N ALA A 94 5.97 7.05 8.33
CA ALA A 94 5.67 6.42 9.60
C ALA A 94 5.90 4.90 9.59
N LEU A 95 6.32 4.37 10.74
CA LEU A 95 6.39 2.95 11.05
C LEU A 95 5.93 2.75 12.50
N HIS A 96 4.85 2.02 12.71
CA HIS A 96 4.23 1.84 14.03
C HIS A 96 3.38 0.57 14.10
N ASN A 97 2.64 0.36 15.20
CA ASN A 97 1.71 -0.77 15.35
C ASN A 97 0.30 -0.28 15.69
N HIS A 98 -0.73 -0.96 15.19
CA HIS A 98 -2.14 -0.67 15.53
C HIS A 98 -2.62 -1.48 16.74
N TRP A 99 -2.17 -2.73 16.86
CA TRP A 99 -2.62 -3.68 17.88
C TRP A 99 -1.53 -3.92 18.92
N LEU A 100 -1.94 -4.37 20.10
CA LEU A 100 -1.04 -4.82 21.16
C LEU A 100 -1.23 -6.32 21.35
N PHE A 101 -0.11 -7.04 21.53
CA PHE A 101 -0.07 -8.47 21.79
C PHE A 101 -0.70 -9.35 20.70
N GLU A 102 -0.75 -8.83 19.48
CA GLU A 102 -1.02 -9.63 18.29
C GLU A 102 0.15 -10.56 17.96
N ASP A 103 -0.15 -11.69 17.31
CA ASP A 103 0.83 -12.70 16.91
C ASP A 103 0.57 -13.17 15.47
N PRO A 104 1.54 -13.11 14.54
CA PRO A 104 2.86 -12.52 14.71
C PRO A 104 2.77 -11.01 14.92
N ARG A 105 3.87 -10.38 15.36
CA ARG A 105 3.94 -8.93 15.53
C ARG A 105 3.64 -8.23 14.21
N LEU A 106 2.57 -7.43 14.19
CA LEU A 106 2.16 -6.65 13.04
C LEU A 106 2.64 -5.21 13.19
N MET A 107 3.33 -4.72 12.17
CA MET A 107 3.70 -3.31 12.03
C MET A 107 2.96 -2.72 10.84
N TYR A 108 2.89 -1.40 10.77
CA TYR A 108 2.22 -0.63 9.73
C TYR A 108 3.16 0.46 9.27
N ILE A 109 3.30 0.57 7.96
CA ILE A 109 4.18 1.52 7.31
C ILE A 109 3.38 2.45 6.42
N HIS A 110 3.69 3.74 6.48
CA HIS A 110 3.10 4.77 5.61
C HIS A 110 4.19 5.40 4.77
N PHE A 111 3.86 5.66 3.52
CA PHE A 111 4.78 6.25 2.56
C PHE A 111 4.05 7.07 1.50
N GLU A 112 4.76 8.04 0.94
CA GLU A 112 4.19 9.03 0.03
C GLU A 112 5.18 9.50 -1.03
N SER A 113 4.64 10.04 -2.14
CA SER A 113 5.42 10.73 -3.15
C SER A 113 4.57 11.70 -3.96
N ILE A 114 5.23 12.69 -4.58
CA ILE A 114 4.68 13.42 -5.71
C ILE A 114 5.29 12.83 -6.99
N ASP A 115 4.51 12.06 -7.72
CA ASP A 115 4.94 11.39 -8.95
C ASP A 115 3.74 11.12 -9.86
N ARG A 116 3.96 10.66 -11.10
CA ARG A 116 2.89 10.10 -11.92
C ARG A 116 2.33 8.84 -11.24
N PRO A 117 1.01 8.64 -11.23
CA PRO A 117 0.38 7.58 -10.45
C PRO A 117 0.85 6.18 -10.88
N LEU A 118 1.05 5.95 -12.17
CA LEU A 118 1.53 4.65 -12.67
C LEU A 118 3.01 4.41 -12.40
N ASP A 119 3.81 5.47 -12.25
CA ASP A 119 5.22 5.34 -11.87
C ASP A 119 5.33 5.01 -10.38
N PHE A 120 4.54 5.69 -9.53
CA PHE A 120 4.38 5.30 -8.13
C PHE A 120 3.94 3.84 -7.99
N ALA A 121 2.91 3.41 -8.72
CA ALA A 121 2.41 2.03 -8.66
C ALA A 121 3.51 1.00 -8.98
N ARG A 122 4.34 1.24 -10.01
CA ARG A 122 5.41 0.30 -10.40
C ARG A 122 6.52 0.22 -9.35
N LYS A 123 6.92 1.37 -8.80
CA LYS A 123 7.94 1.47 -7.74
C LYS A 123 7.47 0.77 -6.47
N VAL A 124 6.20 0.95 -6.09
CA VAL A 124 5.59 0.25 -4.95
C VAL A 124 5.47 -1.24 -5.23
N ALA A 125 5.05 -1.64 -6.43
CA ALA A 125 4.97 -3.05 -6.82
C ALA A 125 6.34 -3.76 -6.77
N GLU A 126 7.45 -3.04 -6.97
CA GLU A 126 8.80 -3.56 -6.75
C GLU A 126 9.04 -3.83 -5.26
N ALA A 127 8.74 -2.86 -4.39
CA ALA A 127 8.88 -3.02 -2.95
C ALA A 127 7.99 -4.15 -2.41
N LEU A 128 6.78 -4.31 -2.92
CA LEU A 128 5.85 -5.37 -2.49
C LEU A 128 6.41 -6.79 -2.71
N ARG A 129 7.40 -7.00 -3.58
CA ARG A 129 7.99 -8.32 -3.84
C ARG A 129 8.77 -8.90 -2.66
N VAL A 130 9.22 -8.07 -1.72
CA VAL A 130 9.93 -8.57 -0.52
C VAL A 130 8.95 -8.99 0.58
N LEU A 131 7.67 -8.67 0.42
CA LEU A 131 6.64 -9.08 1.35
C LEU A 131 6.28 -10.54 1.09
N ARG A 132 6.21 -11.33 2.16
CA ARG A 132 5.85 -12.74 2.09
C ARG A 132 4.35 -12.90 1.97
N ASP A 133 3.95 -13.91 1.21
CA ASP A 133 2.62 -14.49 1.25
C ASP A 133 2.73 -15.85 1.95
N ASN A 134 1.72 -16.23 2.71
CA ASN A 134 1.62 -17.59 3.24
C ASN A 134 1.29 -18.56 2.10
N CYS A 135 2.31 -19.15 1.48
CA CYS A 135 2.15 -20.33 0.61
C CYS A 135 2.08 -21.62 1.43
#